data_AF-V2YH19-F1
#
_entry.id   AF-V2YH19-F1
#
_cell.length_a   1.000
_cell.length_b   1.000
_cell.length_c   1.000
_cell.angle_alpha   90.00
_cell.angle_beta   90.00
_cell.angle_gamma   90.00
#
_symmetry.space_group_name_H-M   'P 1'
#
loop_
_entity.id
_entity.type
_entity.pdbx_description
1 polymer ?
#
loop_
_entity_poly.entity_id
_entity_poly.type
_entity_poly.pdbx_seq_one_letter_code
_entity_poly.pdbx_strand_id
1 'polypeptide(L)'
;MKQYFATLLALAMALTLASCTVSAGGASEPDSLPEASVPVENASQPEEPDHSHQPAEGDNTVPHEQMGYCGNTITRVSPEPRTSGEDWESSFWGGDSVALTDLLIHLDYSGEVCRCLPEYYVDTEFSEEPYGVNLSSGYARHGEGQVELTEEQVELIRDILDRNLPG
;
A
#
# COMPACT_ATOMS: atom_id res chain seq x y z
N MET A 1 -34.25 -33.13 0.02
CA MET A 1 -33.74 -34.43 -0.44
C MET A 1 -32.22 -34.43 -0.23
N LYS A 2 -31.76 -35.25 0.73
CA LYS A 2 -30.43 -35.86 0.89
C LYS A 2 -29.19 -35.01 0.51
N GLN A 3 -28.38 -34.53 1.47
CA GLN A 3 -27.38 -35.32 2.21
C GLN A 3 -26.67 -36.37 1.32
N TYR A 4 -25.60 -35.96 0.66
CA TYR A 4 -24.65 -36.88 0.04
C TYR A 4 -23.22 -36.43 0.34
N PHE A 5 -22.67 -37.08 1.38
CA PHE A 5 -21.29 -37.54 1.49
C PHE A 5 -20.17 -36.52 1.70
N ALA A 6 -19.94 -36.23 2.98
CA ALA A 6 -18.60 -36.22 3.55
C ALA A 6 -17.84 -37.52 3.22
N THR A 7 -16.51 -37.43 3.32
CA THR A 7 -15.46 -38.47 3.36
C THR A 7 -14.79 -38.88 2.03
N LEU A 8 -13.57 -38.37 1.83
CA LEU A 8 -12.37 -39.02 1.27
C LEU A 8 -11.19 -38.06 1.57
N LEU A 9 -10.76 -37.91 2.82
CA LEU A 9 -9.70 -38.68 3.50
C LEU A 9 -8.51 -39.09 2.61
N ALA A 10 -7.37 -38.45 2.92
CA ALA A 10 -6.01 -38.98 2.99
C ALA A 10 -5.09 -39.03 1.76
N LEU A 11 -3.89 -38.50 2.03
CA LEU A 11 -2.56 -39.03 1.67
C LEU A 11 -1.99 -38.67 0.29
N ALA A 12 -1.00 -37.76 0.27
CA ALA A 12 0.38 -38.11 -0.09
C ALA A 12 1.30 -36.89 0.09
N MET A 13 1.96 -36.85 1.25
CA MET A 13 3.17 -36.07 1.51
C MET A 13 4.36 -36.98 1.15
N ALA A 14 5.18 -36.61 0.17
CA ALA A 14 6.47 -37.24 -0.15
C ALA A 14 7.34 -36.22 -0.90
N LEU A 15 8.27 -35.54 -0.22
CA LEU A 15 9.72 -35.82 -0.19
C LEU A 15 10.37 -36.06 -1.56
N THR A 16 11.22 -35.11 -1.99
CA THR A 16 12.63 -35.39 -2.33
C THR A 16 13.49 -34.13 -2.18
N LEU A 17 14.28 -34.07 -1.11
CA LEU A 17 15.48 -33.23 -1.02
C LEU A 17 16.59 -33.92 -1.83
N ALA A 18 17.04 -33.27 -2.90
CA ALA A 18 18.24 -33.71 -3.62
C ALA A 18 19.48 -33.09 -2.96
N SER A 19 20.13 -33.86 -2.09
CA SER A 19 21.48 -33.60 -1.61
C SER A 19 22.49 -34.22 -2.56
N CYS A 20 23.42 -33.44 -3.11
CA CYS A 20 24.65 -33.95 -3.69
C CYS A 20 25.83 -33.43 -2.88
N THR A 21 26.52 -34.36 -2.22
CA THR A 21 27.76 -34.15 -1.49
C THR A 21 28.98 -34.32 -2.39
N VAL A 22 29.97 -33.44 -2.18
CA VAL A 22 31.43 -33.63 -2.21
C VAL A 22 32.10 -34.28 -3.44
N SER A 23 33.03 -33.51 -4.04
CA SER A 23 34.26 -34.06 -4.62
C SER A 23 35.44 -33.25 -4.09
N ALA A 24 36.39 -33.93 -3.48
CA ALA A 24 37.60 -33.37 -2.90
C ALA A 24 38.81 -33.57 -3.84
N GLY A 25 39.77 -32.65 -3.76
CA GLY A 25 41.13 -32.76 -4.30
C GLY A 25 41.48 -31.56 -5.21
N GLY A 26 42.55 -30.79 -4.99
CA GLY A 26 43.61 -30.81 -3.98
C GLY A 26 44.54 -29.60 -4.20
N ALA A 27 45.13 -29.14 -3.09
CA ALA A 27 46.29 -28.26 -2.84
C ALA A 27 46.92 -27.40 -3.97
N SER A 28 47.07 -26.09 -3.73
CA SER A 28 48.31 -25.46 -3.23
C SER A 28 48.14 -23.92 -3.14
N GLU A 29 48.51 -23.36 -1.97
CA GLU A 29 48.74 -21.93 -1.65
C GLU A 29 49.90 -21.31 -2.46
N PRO A 30 50.29 -20.03 -2.25
CA PRO A 30 49.52 -18.82 -1.89
C PRO A 30 49.80 -17.70 -2.90
N ASP A 31 48.87 -16.77 -3.15
CA ASP A 31 49.29 -15.48 -3.70
C ASP A 31 48.44 -14.32 -3.18
N SER A 32 49.16 -13.26 -2.86
CA SER A 32 48.73 -12.14 -2.05
C SER A 32 47.81 -11.23 -2.84
N LEU A 33 46.61 -10.97 -2.33
CA LEU A 33 45.76 -9.87 -2.79
C LEU A 33 45.86 -8.73 -1.78
N PRO A 34 46.10 -7.48 -2.22
CA PRO A 34 46.18 -6.36 -1.30
C PRO A 34 44.78 -6.10 -0.71
N GLU A 35 44.73 -5.98 0.62
CA GLU A 35 43.61 -5.35 1.33
C GLU A 35 43.44 -3.94 0.78
N ALA A 36 42.52 -3.77 -0.18
CA ALA A 36 41.95 -2.48 -0.46
C ALA A 36 41.03 -2.16 0.71
N SER A 37 41.57 -1.43 1.68
CA SER A 37 40.80 -0.82 2.76
C SER A 37 39.74 0.08 2.12
N VAL A 38 38.54 -0.44 1.95
CA VAL A 38 37.36 0.36 1.65
C VAL A 38 37.21 1.31 2.84
N PRO A 39 37.24 2.64 2.65
CA PRO A 39 36.79 3.51 3.70
C PRO A 39 35.34 3.10 3.98
N VAL A 40 35.07 2.66 5.20
CA VAL A 40 33.70 2.62 5.72
C VAL A 40 33.29 4.07 5.81
N GLU A 41 32.76 4.59 4.71
CA GLU A 41 32.06 5.86 4.69
C GLU A 41 30.78 5.61 5.48
N ASN A 42 30.89 5.79 6.80
CA ASN A 42 29.76 5.97 7.67
C ASN A 42 29.14 7.32 7.30
N ALA A 43 28.42 7.32 6.18
CA ALA A 43 27.54 8.41 5.81
C ALA A 43 26.38 8.36 6.81
N SER A 44 26.58 8.99 7.96
CA SER A 44 25.48 9.41 8.81
C SER A 44 24.59 10.28 7.92
N GLN A 45 23.47 9.72 7.46
CA GLN A 45 22.41 10.53 6.89
C GLN A 45 22.10 11.66 7.86
N PRO A 46 21.93 12.91 7.39
CA PRO A 46 21.36 13.95 8.21
C PRO A 46 20.07 13.41 8.84
N GLU A 47 19.90 13.59 10.14
CA GLU A 47 18.61 13.34 10.78
C GLU A 47 17.57 14.13 9.98
N GLU A 48 16.62 13.41 9.38
CA GLU A 48 15.57 14.03 8.58
C GLU A 48 14.89 15.09 9.47
N PRO A 49 14.64 16.31 8.95
CA PRO A 49 13.95 17.33 9.72
C PRO A 49 12.63 16.76 10.23
N ASP A 50 12.36 16.90 11.53
CA ASP A 50 11.16 16.42 12.21
C ASP A 50 9.91 16.87 11.43
N HIS A 51 9.37 15.97 10.61
CA HIS A 51 8.19 16.21 9.80
C HIS A 51 7.00 15.60 10.52
N SER A 52 6.14 16.48 11.02
CA SER A 52 4.91 16.09 11.68
C SER A 52 3.86 15.71 10.64
N HIS A 53 3.37 14.48 10.70
CA HIS A 53 2.15 14.08 10.03
C HIS A 53 1.00 14.33 11.01
N GLN A 54 0.16 15.33 10.71
CA GLN A 54 -1.07 15.52 11.45
C GLN A 54 -2.08 14.49 10.93
N PRO A 55 -2.69 13.66 11.81
CA PRO A 55 -3.72 12.71 11.40
C PRO A 55 -4.88 13.42 10.72
N ALA A 56 -5.56 12.72 9.82
CA ALA A 56 -6.81 13.24 9.29
C ALA A 56 -7.88 13.34 10.39
N GLU A 57 -8.53 14.50 10.50
CA GLU A 57 -9.55 14.77 11.52
C GLU A 57 -10.97 14.55 10.94
N GLY A 58 -11.93 14.16 11.78
CA GLY A 58 -13.34 13.97 11.39
C GLY A 58 -14.10 12.91 12.20
N ASP A 59 -15.42 13.07 12.33
CA ASP A 59 -16.31 12.18 13.10
C ASP A 59 -16.52 10.79 12.45
N ASN A 60 -16.04 10.61 11.22
CA ASN A 60 -16.12 9.40 10.41
C ASN A 60 -14.80 8.62 10.35
N THR A 61 -13.86 8.93 11.25
CA THR A 61 -12.61 8.18 11.40
C THR A 61 -12.70 7.22 12.58
N VAL A 62 -12.13 6.03 12.42
CA VAL A 62 -11.97 5.08 13.53
C VAL A 62 -10.81 5.56 14.43
N PRO A 63 -10.94 5.45 15.76
CA PRO A 63 -9.83 5.72 16.66
C PRO A 63 -8.61 4.84 16.33
N HIS A 64 -7.46 5.48 16.17
CA HIS A 64 -6.22 4.79 15.80
C HIS A 64 -5.01 5.44 16.49
N GLU A 65 -3.96 4.63 16.66
CA GLU A 65 -2.64 5.15 17.02
C GLU A 65 -1.95 5.65 15.74
N GLN A 66 -1.09 6.66 15.87
CA GLN A 66 -0.35 7.17 14.73
C GLN A 66 0.55 6.07 14.15
N MET A 67 0.36 5.78 12.87
CA MET A 67 1.17 4.78 12.16
C MET A 67 2.46 5.43 11.67
N GLY A 68 3.57 4.68 11.77
CA GLY A 68 4.86 5.13 11.24
C GLY A 68 4.94 4.89 9.73
N TYR A 69 4.63 5.92 8.94
CA TYR A 69 4.78 5.86 7.49
C TYR A 69 6.20 6.24 7.07
N CYS A 70 6.73 5.57 6.06
CA CYS A 70 8.00 5.97 5.46
C CYS A 70 7.76 7.06 4.41
N GLY A 71 8.70 8.00 4.25
CA GLY A 71 8.61 9.05 3.23
C GLY A 71 8.59 8.54 1.78
N ASN A 72 8.86 7.25 1.57
CA ASN A 72 8.74 6.57 0.28
C ASN A 72 7.44 5.77 0.12
N THR A 73 6.47 5.91 1.05
CA THR A 73 5.11 5.37 0.89
C THR A 73 4.59 5.78 -0.47
N ILE A 74 4.13 4.80 -1.25
CA ILE A 74 3.62 5.04 -2.60
C ILE A 74 2.10 4.96 -2.63
N THR A 75 1.49 5.89 -3.37
CA THR A 75 0.07 5.84 -3.73
C THR A 75 -0.04 5.85 -5.25
N ARG A 76 -0.89 4.96 -5.78
CA ARG A 76 -1.27 4.93 -7.19
C ARG A 76 -2.72 5.37 -7.31
N VAL A 77 -3.03 6.15 -8.33
CA VAL A 77 -4.39 6.60 -8.62
C VAL A 77 -4.69 6.35 -10.09
N SER A 78 -5.92 5.91 -10.36
CA SER A 78 -6.46 5.79 -11.71
C SER A 78 -7.92 6.26 -11.72
N PRO A 79 -8.44 6.77 -12.83
CA PRO A 79 -9.83 7.20 -12.92
C PRO A 79 -10.77 5.99 -13.10
N GLU A 80 -12.04 6.11 -12.71
CA GLU A 80 -13.04 5.06 -13.01
C GLU A 80 -13.30 5.01 -14.53
N PRO A 81 -12.96 3.89 -15.20
CA PRO A 81 -12.95 3.82 -16.65
C PRO A 81 -14.34 3.97 -17.27
N ARG A 82 -15.41 3.66 -16.53
CA ARG A 82 -16.79 3.79 -17.05
C ARG A 82 -17.29 5.23 -17.08
N THR A 83 -16.75 6.12 -16.25
CA THR A 83 -17.25 7.49 -16.09
C THR A 83 -16.28 8.55 -16.59
N SER A 84 -14.97 8.33 -16.52
CA SER A 84 -13.98 9.31 -16.97
C SER A 84 -13.79 9.30 -18.49
N GLY A 85 -13.81 8.11 -19.11
CA GLY A 85 -13.33 7.95 -20.49
C GLY A 85 -11.81 8.13 -20.63
N GLU A 86 -11.10 8.16 -19.51
CA GLU A 86 -9.66 8.31 -19.40
C GLU A 86 -8.99 6.99 -19.02
N ASP A 87 -7.75 6.79 -19.47
CA ASP A 87 -6.93 5.60 -19.20
C ASP A 87 -5.52 6.06 -18.83
N TRP A 88 -5.41 6.63 -17.64
CA TRP A 88 -4.14 7.01 -17.04
C TRP A 88 -4.00 6.38 -15.67
N GLU A 89 -2.76 6.22 -15.25
CA GLU A 89 -2.38 5.85 -13.89
C GLU A 89 -1.28 6.81 -13.46
N SER A 90 -1.42 7.42 -12.28
CA SER A 90 -0.40 8.28 -11.68
C SER A 90 0.09 7.65 -10.39
N SER A 91 1.37 7.84 -10.08
CA SER A 91 1.97 7.39 -8.82
C SER A 91 2.71 8.54 -8.17
N PHE A 92 2.51 8.74 -6.88
CA PHE A 92 3.20 9.75 -6.09
C PHE A 92 3.57 9.18 -4.72
N TRP A 93 4.52 9.85 -4.05
CA TRP A 93 5.06 9.45 -2.75
C TRP A 93 5.26 10.68 -1.85
N GLY A 94 5.73 10.45 -0.62
CA GLY A 94 6.03 11.52 0.32
C GLY A 94 4.79 11.99 1.08
N GLY A 95 4.80 13.24 1.54
CA GLY A 95 3.78 13.78 2.46
C GLY A 95 2.34 13.62 1.96
N ASP A 96 2.09 13.86 0.67
CA ASP A 96 0.76 13.71 0.08
C ASP A 96 0.29 12.24 0.06
N SER A 97 1.19 11.31 -0.26
CA SER A 97 0.89 9.87 -0.24
C SER A 97 0.64 9.38 1.18
N VAL A 98 1.43 9.84 2.14
CA VAL A 98 1.25 9.54 3.57
C VAL A 98 -0.08 10.10 4.07
N ALA A 99 -0.41 11.37 3.79
CA ALA A 99 -1.64 11.99 4.24
C ALA A 99 -2.88 11.30 3.66
N LEU A 100 -2.86 10.95 2.36
CA LEU A 100 -3.97 10.24 1.74
C LEU A 100 -4.11 8.81 2.28
N THR A 101 -2.99 8.13 2.51
CA THR A 101 -2.98 6.78 3.10
C THR A 101 -3.53 6.79 4.52
N ASP A 102 -3.04 7.71 5.36
CA ASP A 102 -3.47 7.86 6.76
C ASP A 102 -4.96 8.17 6.86
N LEU A 103 -5.48 9.06 6.01
CA LEU A 103 -6.92 9.31 5.94
C LEU A 103 -7.67 8.03 5.55
N LEU A 104 -7.36 7.43 4.40
CA LEU A 104 -8.17 6.35 3.84
C LEU A 104 -8.19 5.09 4.71
N ILE A 105 -7.07 4.74 5.33
CA ILE A 105 -7.00 3.52 6.16
C ILE A 105 -7.81 3.65 7.46
N HIS A 106 -8.04 4.88 7.93
CA HIS A 106 -8.70 5.14 9.21
C HIS A 106 -10.13 5.64 9.07
N LEU A 107 -10.73 5.65 7.87
CA LEU A 107 -12.15 5.94 7.74
C LEU A 107 -13.02 4.78 8.25
N ASP A 108 -14.20 5.10 8.79
CA ASP A 108 -15.20 4.13 9.23
C ASP A 108 -16.08 3.66 8.06
N TYR A 109 -15.64 2.60 7.38
CA TYR A 109 -16.37 1.96 6.28
C TYR A 109 -17.55 1.07 6.74
N SER A 110 -18.14 1.30 7.91
CA SER A 110 -19.30 0.52 8.36
C SER A 110 -20.62 0.83 7.62
N GLY A 111 -20.64 1.88 6.78
CA GLY A 111 -21.81 2.29 6.01
C GLY A 111 -22.10 1.42 4.79
N GLU A 112 -23.36 1.47 4.32
CA GLU A 112 -23.82 0.71 3.16
C GLU A 112 -23.30 1.30 1.83
N VAL A 113 -22.91 0.41 0.91
CA VAL A 113 -22.46 0.79 -0.43
C VAL A 113 -23.62 1.24 -1.31
N CYS A 114 -23.54 2.46 -1.83
CA CYS A 114 -24.52 2.95 -2.81
C CYS A 114 -24.19 2.46 -4.24
N ARG A 115 -25.10 2.71 -5.19
CA ARG A 115 -24.90 2.32 -6.61
C ARG A 115 -24.07 3.32 -7.41
N CYS A 116 -23.66 4.44 -6.81
CA CYS A 116 -22.81 5.41 -7.48
C CYS A 116 -21.44 4.79 -7.74
N LEU A 117 -20.84 5.14 -8.88
CA LEU A 117 -19.49 4.71 -9.22
C LEU A 117 -18.47 5.68 -8.59
N PRO A 118 -17.29 5.19 -8.17
CA PRO A 118 -16.17 6.04 -7.82
C PRO A 118 -15.78 6.97 -8.98
N GLU A 119 -15.11 8.06 -8.68
CA GLU A 119 -14.39 8.88 -9.67
C GLU A 119 -12.96 8.37 -9.86
N TYR A 120 -12.34 7.95 -8.76
CA TYR A 120 -10.96 7.48 -8.71
C TYR A 120 -10.88 6.14 -7.97
N TYR A 121 -9.94 5.32 -8.40
CA TYR A 121 -9.40 4.20 -7.64
C TYR A 121 -8.05 4.61 -7.08
N VAL A 122 -7.88 4.50 -5.77
CA VAL A 122 -6.66 4.84 -5.04
C VAL A 122 -6.10 3.57 -4.42
N ASP A 123 -4.92 3.16 -4.85
CA ASP A 123 -4.18 2.02 -4.31
C ASP A 123 -3.07 2.56 -3.40
N THR A 124 -3.12 2.19 -2.12
CA THR A 124 -2.09 2.57 -1.14
C THR A 124 -1.24 1.37 -0.80
N GLU A 125 0.01 1.61 -0.41
CA GLU A 125 0.95 0.53 -0.02
C GLU A 125 0.41 -0.37 1.12
N PHE A 126 -0.58 0.10 1.87
CA PHE A 126 -1.13 -0.56 3.05
C PHE A 126 -2.51 -1.19 2.82
N SER A 127 -3.06 -1.09 1.60
CA SER A 127 -4.35 -1.69 1.25
C SER A 127 -4.19 -2.96 0.43
N GLU A 128 -5.02 -3.98 0.72
CA GLU A 128 -5.11 -5.18 -0.12
C GLU A 128 -5.95 -4.94 -1.38
N GLU A 129 -6.91 -4.00 -1.31
CA GLU A 129 -7.81 -3.62 -2.40
C GLU A 129 -7.82 -2.09 -2.55
N PRO A 130 -7.97 -1.55 -3.77
CA PRO A 130 -7.99 -0.11 -3.97
C PRO A 130 -9.26 0.52 -3.36
N TYR A 131 -9.09 1.71 -2.80
CA TYR A 131 -10.19 2.56 -2.37
C TYR A 131 -10.90 3.16 -3.57
N GLY A 132 -12.23 3.14 -3.57
CA GLY A 132 -13.03 3.92 -4.51
C GLY A 132 -13.38 5.27 -3.93
N VAL A 133 -12.93 6.37 -4.53
CA VAL A 133 -13.18 7.74 -4.04
C VAL A 133 -14.06 8.49 -5.05
N ASN A 134 -15.09 9.18 -4.58
CA ASN A 134 -15.92 10.07 -5.39
C ASN A 134 -16.03 11.42 -4.69
N LEU A 135 -15.33 12.44 -5.21
CA LEU A 135 -15.24 13.76 -4.60
C LEU A 135 -16.47 14.62 -4.91
N SER A 136 -17.15 14.42 -6.04
CA SER A 136 -18.40 15.14 -6.33
C SER A 136 -19.55 14.73 -5.43
N SER A 137 -19.57 13.45 -5.02
CA SER A 137 -20.60 12.89 -4.15
C SER A 137 -20.15 12.74 -2.70
N GLY A 138 -18.90 13.11 -2.39
CA GLY A 138 -18.34 13.12 -1.04
C GLY A 138 -18.32 11.75 -0.37
N TYR A 139 -17.80 10.70 -1.01
CA TYR A 139 -17.66 9.40 -0.36
C TYR A 139 -16.36 8.67 -0.70
N ALA A 140 -15.95 7.77 0.19
CA ALA A 140 -14.94 6.74 -0.06
C ALA A 140 -15.53 5.34 0.16
N ARG A 141 -15.00 4.35 -0.55
CA ARG A 141 -15.42 2.94 -0.52
C ARG A 141 -14.20 2.04 -0.38
N HIS A 142 -14.32 1.01 0.43
CA HIS A 142 -13.31 -0.03 0.57
C HIS A 142 -13.96 -1.35 0.98
N GLY A 143 -13.61 -2.45 0.33
CA GLY A 143 -14.28 -3.75 0.49
C GLY A 143 -15.80 -3.66 0.30
N GLU A 144 -16.56 -4.13 1.29
CA GLU A 144 -18.04 -4.12 1.29
C GLU A 144 -18.66 -2.84 1.88
N GLY A 145 -17.82 -1.87 2.25
CA GLY A 145 -18.21 -0.70 3.03
C GLY A 145 -18.05 0.64 2.33
N GLN A 146 -18.82 1.63 2.78
CA GLN A 146 -18.74 3.00 2.28
C GLN A 146 -18.87 4.01 3.44
N VAL A 147 -18.22 5.14 3.29
CA VAL A 147 -18.23 6.25 4.26
C VAL A 147 -18.49 7.56 3.53
N GLU A 148 -19.33 8.41 4.11
CA GLU A 148 -19.48 9.80 3.67
C GLU A 148 -18.27 10.60 4.17
N LEU A 149 -17.66 11.38 3.29
CA LEU A 149 -16.52 12.23 3.58
C LEU A 149 -17.01 13.59 4.08
N THR A 150 -16.32 14.17 5.04
CA THR A 150 -16.56 15.56 5.44
C THR A 150 -16.09 16.51 4.32
N GLU A 151 -16.58 17.75 4.34
CA GLU A 151 -16.14 18.77 3.36
C GLU A 151 -14.61 18.98 3.42
N GLU A 152 -14.04 19.05 4.63
CA GLU A 152 -12.59 19.18 4.84
C GLU A 152 -11.80 18.00 4.26
N GLN A 153 -12.31 16.77 4.38
CA GLN A 153 -11.68 15.58 3.80
C GLN A 153 -11.77 15.58 2.27
N VAL A 154 -12.91 15.99 1.71
CA VAL A 154 -13.07 16.13 0.25
C VAL A 154 -12.08 17.17 -0.29
N GLU A 155 -11.95 18.32 0.38
CA GLU A 155 -10.98 19.36 0.01
C GLU A 155 -9.55 18.86 0.13
N LEU A 156 -9.18 18.19 1.23
CA LEU A 156 -7.85 17.62 1.41
C LEU A 156 -7.51 16.62 0.29
N ILE A 157 -8.41 15.69 -0.01
CA ILE A 157 -8.17 14.71 -1.08
C ILE A 157 -8.07 15.41 -2.42
N ARG A 158 -8.97 16.36 -2.73
CA ARG A 158 -8.93 17.13 -3.98
C ARG A 158 -7.58 17.84 -4.15
N ASP A 159 -7.13 18.54 -3.12
CA ASP A 159 -5.87 19.26 -3.10
C ASP A 159 -4.67 18.33 -3.35
N ILE A 160 -4.66 17.14 -2.74
CA ILE A 160 -3.64 16.11 -2.98
C ILE A 160 -3.69 15.65 -4.44
N LEU A 161 -4.88 15.33 -4.95
CA LEU A 161 -5.03 14.83 -6.31
C LEU A 161 -4.63 15.91 -7.34
N ASP A 162 -5.06 17.16 -7.19
CA ASP A 162 -4.73 18.25 -8.12
C ASP A 162 -3.23 18.52 -8.22
N ARG A 163 -2.46 18.26 -7.15
CA ARG A 163 -0.99 18.39 -7.16
C ARG A 163 -0.27 17.23 -7.84
N ASN A 164 -0.87 16.03 -7.87
CA ASN A 164 -0.17 14.78 -8.21
C ASN A 164 -0.72 14.08 -9.47
N LEU A 165 -1.92 14.45 -9.92
CA LEU A 165 -2.57 13.87 -11.09
C LEU A 165 -2.30 14.70 -12.36
N PRO A 166 -2.37 14.08 -13.54
CA PRO A 166 -2.39 14.83 -14.80
C PRO A 166 -3.61 15.77 -14.84
N GLY A 167 -3.39 17.00 -15.31
CA GLY A 167 -4.44 18.02 -15.51
C GLY A 167 -4.88 18.19 -16.96
#